data_AF-A0A1T1ANW9-F1
#
_entry.id   AF-A0A1T1ANW9-F1
#
_cell.length_a   1.000
_cell.length_b   1.000
_cell.length_c   1.000
_cell.angle_alpha   90.00
_cell.angle_beta   90.00
_cell.angle_gamma   90.00
#
_symmetry.space_group_name_H-M   'P 1'
#
loop_
_entity.id
_entity.type
_entity.pdbx_description
1 polymer ?
#
loop_
_entity_poly.entity_id
_entity_poly.type
_entity_poly.pdbx_seq_one_letter_code
_entity_poly.pdbx_strand_id
1 'polypeptide(L)'
;MNYRDLLTEILASADCAPYIHNSAAPKISAAEVLVKDQAIADILNTGRTVVGECWLTDRGLVSDLVAATGNTAMPDAILTKLDTLAASSRSTRALMNRLENDAKGVNFGDVGLRAQFAQWTQADVFTQAELDAVLNLPMQPAPKITAADVSRAVRGPWD
;
A
#
# COMPACT_ATOMS: atom_id res chain seq x y z
N MET A 1 -14.15 1.72 8.49
CA MET A 1 -14.26 1.75 7.02
C MET A 1 -14.89 3.09 6.64
N ASN A 2 -14.33 3.84 5.69
CA ASN A 2 -15.02 5.00 5.13
C ASN A 2 -15.88 4.53 3.95
N TYR A 3 -17.20 4.47 4.16
CA TYR A 3 -18.13 3.95 3.15
C TYR A 3 -18.26 4.86 1.91
N ARG A 4 -17.89 6.14 2.01
CA ARG A 4 -17.86 7.05 0.86
C ARG A 4 -16.64 6.82 -0.03
N ASP A 5 -15.49 6.55 0.58
CA ASP A 5 -14.29 6.19 -0.18
C ASP A 5 -14.50 4.84 -0.88
N LEU A 6 -15.09 3.87 -0.17
CA LEU A 6 -15.45 2.57 -0.74
C LEU A 6 -16.46 2.72 -1.89
N LEU A 7 -17.47 3.58 -1.76
CA LEU A 7 -18.40 3.85 -2.87
C LEU A 7 -17.68 4.44 -4.08
N THR A 8 -16.77 5.39 -3.86
CA THR A 8 -15.97 6.00 -4.93
C THR A 8 -15.13 4.94 -5.65
N GLU A 9 -14.51 4.04 -4.89
CA GLU A 9 -13.74 2.92 -5.42
C GLU A 9 -14.61 1.95 -6.24
N ILE A 10 -15.79 1.57 -5.73
CA ILE A 10 -16.75 0.71 -6.44
C ILE A 10 -17.15 1.34 -7.79
N LEU A 11 -17.42 2.65 -7.80
CA LEU A 11 -17.84 3.37 -9.01
C LEU A 11 -16.71 3.58 -10.01
N ALA A 12 -15.46 3.63 -9.56
CA ALA A 12 -14.29 3.76 -10.42
C ALA A 12 -13.92 2.43 -11.10
N SER A 13 -14.32 1.29 -10.53
CA SER A 13 -14.07 -0.04 -11.09
C SER A 13 -15.09 -0.40 -12.17
N ALA A 14 -14.64 -0.48 -13.43
CA ALA A 14 -15.47 -0.92 -14.54
C ALA A 14 -15.99 -2.36 -14.35
N ASP A 15 -15.20 -3.23 -13.70
CA ASP A 15 -15.56 -4.62 -13.43
C ASP A 15 -16.67 -4.73 -12.38
N CYS A 16 -16.80 -3.76 -11.48
CA CYS A 16 -17.89 -3.72 -10.51
C CYS A 16 -19.23 -3.30 -11.14
N ALA A 17 -19.21 -2.56 -12.25
CA ALA A 17 -20.39 -1.94 -12.84
C ALA A 17 -21.60 -2.88 -13.08
N PRO A 18 -21.45 -4.13 -13.57
CA PRO A 18 -22.56 -5.05 -13.78
C PRO A 18 -23.29 -5.46 -12.50
N TYR A 19 -22.63 -5.31 -11.35
CA TYR A 19 -23.11 -5.78 -10.05
C TYR A 19 -23.68 -4.65 -9.18
N ILE A 20 -23.49 -3.38 -9.56
CA ILE A 20 -23.96 -2.24 -8.76
C ILE A 20 -25.48 -2.20 -8.75
N HIS A 21 -26.07 -2.27 -7.56
CA HIS A 21 -27.50 -2.14 -7.36
C HIS A 21 -27.83 -1.11 -6.28
N ASN A 22 -28.10 0.12 -6.70
CA ASN A 22 -28.39 1.24 -5.81
C ASN A 22 -29.90 1.38 -5.51
N SER A 23 -30.24 2.32 -4.64
CA SER A 23 -31.63 2.59 -4.23
C SER A 23 -32.55 3.13 -5.33
N ALA A 24 -31.99 3.54 -6.48
CA ALA A 24 -32.76 4.01 -7.63
C ALA A 24 -33.14 2.87 -8.60
N ALA A 25 -32.55 1.70 -8.46
CA ALA A 25 -32.83 0.54 -9.31
C ALA A 25 -34.12 -0.20 -8.88
N PRO A 26 -34.78 -0.95 -9.79
CA PRO A 26 -35.96 -1.75 -9.45
C PRO A 26 -35.66 -2.74 -8.32
N LYS A 27 -36.59 -2.92 -7.38
CA LYS A 27 -36.37 -3.81 -6.23
C LYS A 27 -36.05 -5.24 -6.68
N ILE A 28 -34.94 -5.79 -6.16
CA ILE A 28 -34.55 -7.19 -6.32
C ILE A 28 -34.68 -7.94 -4.99
N SER A 29 -34.58 -9.27 -5.05
CA SER A 29 -34.62 -10.10 -3.84
C SER A 29 -33.38 -9.89 -2.97
N ALA A 30 -33.51 -10.11 -1.65
CA ALA A 30 -32.37 -10.04 -0.74
C ALA A 30 -31.23 -11.02 -1.10
N ALA A 31 -31.58 -12.19 -1.65
CA ALA A 31 -30.60 -13.16 -2.13
C ALA A 31 -29.81 -12.62 -3.35
N GLU A 32 -30.49 -11.95 -4.29
CA GLU A 32 -29.83 -11.35 -5.45
C GLU A 32 -28.93 -10.17 -5.06
N VAL A 33 -29.35 -9.37 -4.07
CA VAL A 33 -28.51 -8.31 -3.48
C VAL A 33 -27.21 -8.90 -2.95
N LEU A 34 -27.30 -9.96 -2.14
CA LEU A 34 -26.12 -10.57 -1.51
C LEU A 34 -25.13 -11.10 -2.54
N VAL A 35 -25.61 -11.75 -3.60
CA VAL A 35 -24.76 -12.27 -4.68
C VAL A 35 -24.02 -11.14 -5.39
N LYS A 36 -24.71 -10.04 -5.70
CA LYS A 36 -24.11 -8.86 -6.34
C LYS A 36 -23.07 -8.19 -5.44
N ASP A 37 -23.38 -8.01 -4.16
CA ASP A 37 -22.46 -7.41 -3.19
C ASP A 37 -21.21 -8.28 -2.97
N GLN A 38 -21.39 -9.60 -2.92
CA GLN A 38 -20.28 -10.54 -2.80
C GLN A 38 -19.38 -10.49 -4.03
N ALA A 39 -19.94 -10.42 -5.24
CA ALA A 39 -19.16 -10.28 -6.46
C ALA A 39 -18.30 -9.00 -6.46
N ILE A 40 -18.86 -7.86 -6.03
CA ILE A 40 -18.10 -6.62 -5.88
C ILE A 40 -16.99 -6.78 -4.84
N ALA A 41 -17.30 -7.38 -3.68
CA ALA A 41 -16.31 -7.62 -2.65
C ALA A 41 -15.16 -8.51 -3.16
N ASP A 42 -15.46 -9.57 -3.91
CA ASP A 42 -14.45 -10.47 -4.49
C ASP A 42 -13.57 -9.75 -5.52
N ILE A 43 -14.17 -8.91 -6.38
CA ILE A 43 -13.44 -8.07 -7.34
C ILE A 43 -12.49 -7.13 -6.59
N LEU A 44 -12.98 -6.38 -5.61
CA LEU A 44 -12.18 -5.38 -4.88
C LEU A 44 -11.14 -5.98 -3.94
N ASN A 45 -11.30 -7.22 -3.52
CA ASN A 45 -10.33 -7.92 -2.67
C ASN A 45 -9.20 -8.58 -3.48
N THR A 46 -9.37 -8.76 -4.79
CA THR A 46 -8.37 -9.43 -5.63
C THR A 46 -7.09 -8.58 -5.69
N GLY A 47 -6.00 -9.11 -5.13
CA GLY A 47 -4.70 -8.41 -5.10
C GLY A 47 -4.64 -7.15 -4.23
N ARG A 48 -5.66 -6.90 -3.42
CA ARG A 48 -5.76 -5.67 -2.60
C ARG A 48 -4.69 -5.65 -1.52
N THR A 49 -3.89 -4.59 -1.51
CA THR A 49 -2.85 -4.36 -0.52
C THR A 49 -2.98 -2.96 0.09
N VAL A 50 -2.47 -2.81 1.30
CA VAL A 50 -2.33 -1.52 1.97
C VAL A 50 -0.91 -1.35 2.48
N VAL A 51 -0.47 -0.10 2.62
CA VAL A 51 0.77 0.21 3.32
C VAL A 51 0.53 0.02 4.82
N GLY A 52 1.22 -0.95 5.42
CA GLY A 52 1.25 -1.17 6.86
C GLY A 52 2.54 -0.68 7.49
N GLU A 53 2.64 -0.73 8.82
CA GLU A 53 3.92 -0.52 9.49
C GLU A 53 4.92 -1.62 9.11
N CYS A 54 6.16 -1.23 8.82
CA CYS A 54 7.25 -2.12 8.43
C CYS A 54 8.55 -1.61 9.06
N TRP A 55 8.86 -2.11 10.25
CA TRP A 55 10.03 -1.70 11.02
C TRP A 55 11.23 -2.58 10.66
N LEU A 56 12.25 -1.99 10.04
CA LEU A 56 13.44 -2.71 9.58
C LEU A 56 14.71 -2.07 10.14
N THR A 57 15.61 -2.91 10.63
CA THR A 57 17.03 -2.57 10.83
C THR A 57 17.76 -2.68 9.49
N ASP A 58 19.03 -2.28 9.44
CA ASP A 58 19.88 -2.44 8.25
C ASP A 58 19.87 -3.89 7.72
N ARG A 59 20.15 -4.86 8.58
CA ARG A 59 20.11 -6.29 8.19
C ARG A 59 18.71 -6.74 7.75
N GLY A 60 17.66 -6.22 8.39
CA GLY A 60 16.27 -6.51 8.01
C GLY A 60 15.95 -5.98 6.62
N LEU A 61 16.37 -4.75 6.32
CA LEU A 61 16.22 -4.13 5.00
C LEU A 61 16.90 -4.96 3.91
N VAL A 62 18.15 -5.38 4.14
CA VAL A 62 18.88 -6.24 3.19
C VAL A 62 18.12 -7.56 2.97
N SER A 63 17.76 -8.25 4.04
CA SER A 63 17.05 -9.53 3.96
C SER A 63 15.76 -9.42 3.15
N ASP A 64 14.94 -8.41 3.45
CA ASP A 64 13.61 -8.27 2.85
C ASP A 64 13.69 -7.81 1.40
N LEU A 65 14.65 -6.94 1.05
CA LEU A 65 14.88 -6.55 -0.34
C LEU A 65 15.36 -7.74 -1.18
N VAL A 66 16.25 -8.59 -0.66
CA VAL A 66 16.67 -9.81 -1.36
C VAL A 66 15.50 -10.76 -1.54
N ALA A 67 14.69 -10.96 -0.51
CA ALA A 67 13.51 -11.82 -0.59
C ALA A 67 12.47 -11.30 -1.60
N ALA A 68 12.25 -9.99 -1.63
CA ALA A 68 11.27 -9.37 -2.52
C ALA A 68 11.70 -9.34 -3.99
N THR A 69 13.00 -9.20 -4.26
CA THR A 69 13.51 -8.93 -5.62
C THR A 69 14.29 -10.10 -6.23
N GLY A 70 14.77 -11.04 -5.40
CA GLY A 70 15.73 -12.06 -5.81
C GLY A 70 17.12 -11.51 -6.15
N ASN A 71 17.38 -10.21 -5.93
CA ASN A 71 18.61 -9.54 -6.31
C ASN A 71 19.45 -9.18 -5.08
N THR A 72 20.59 -9.86 -4.91
CA THR A 72 21.50 -9.63 -3.79
C THR A 72 22.33 -8.35 -3.90
N ALA A 73 22.44 -7.75 -5.09
CA ALA A 73 23.20 -6.52 -5.30
C ALA A 73 22.36 -5.25 -5.10
N MET A 74 21.04 -5.35 -5.19
CA MET A 74 20.14 -4.20 -5.05
C MET A 74 20.19 -3.55 -3.66
N PRO A 75 20.17 -4.30 -2.54
CA PRO A 75 20.25 -3.68 -1.21
C PRO A 75 21.52 -2.86 -1.03
N ASP A 76 22.67 -3.39 -1.44
CA ASP A 76 23.97 -2.70 -1.33
C ASP A 76 23.98 -1.41 -2.16
N ALA A 77 23.39 -1.43 -3.36
CA ALA A 77 23.25 -0.24 -4.20
C ALA A 77 22.37 0.84 -3.53
N ILE A 78 21.26 0.43 -2.92
CA ILE A 78 20.37 1.33 -2.17
C ILE A 78 21.08 1.94 -0.96
N LEU A 79 21.73 1.10 -0.14
CA LEU A 79 22.46 1.54 1.05
C LEU A 79 23.59 2.51 0.70
N THR A 80 24.38 2.21 -0.34
CA THR A 80 25.45 3.10 -0.83
C THR A 80 24.91 4.48 -1.25
N LYS A 81 23.74 4.52 -1.89
CA LYS A 81 23.06 5.78 -2.27
C LYS A 81 22.58 6.54 -1.04
N LEU A 82 22.01 5.85 -0.05
CA LEU A 82 21.60 6.46 1.20
C LEU A 82 22.78 7.02 2.00
N ASP A 83 23.92 6.32 2.04
CA ASP A 83 25.16 6.81 2.65
C ASP A 83 25.68 8.07 1.96
N THR A 84 25.68 8.06 0.63
CA THR A 84 26.07 9.23 -0.18
C THR A 84 25.17 10.43 0.12
N LEU A 85 23.86 10.22 0.22
CA LEU A 85 22.91 11.25 0.63
C LEU A 85 23.13 11.70 2.08
N ALA A 86 23.46 10.79 3.00
CA ALA A 86 23.71 11.12 4.40
C ALA A 86 24.91 12.06 4.59
N ALA A 87 25.85 12.10 3.63
CA ALA A 87 26.94 13.06 3.63
C ALA A 87 26.43 14.52 3.51
N SER A 88 25.38 14.76 2.72
CA SER A 88 24.85 16.11 2.44
C SER A 88 23.52 16.42 3.13
N SER A 89 22.80 15.41 3.63
CA SER A 89 21.47 15.54 4.24
C SER A 89 21.47 15.09 5.70
N ARG A 90 21.19 16.02 6.62
CA ARG A 90 21.07 15.71 8.06
C ARG A 90 19.93 14.72 8.34
N SER A 91 18.81 14.84 7.64
CA SER A 91 17.67 13.91 7.80
C SER A 91 18.02 12.51 7.33
N THR A 92 18.73 12.38 6.21
CA THR A 92 19.16 11.07 5.69
C THR A 92 20.22 10.44 6.59
N ARG A 93 21.12 11.25 7.17
CA ARG A 93 22.06 10.76 8.18
C ARG A 93 21.36 10.24 9.43
N ALA A 94 20.32 10.93 9.90
CA ALA A 94 19.53 10.46 11.03
C ALA A 94 18.78 9.15 10.70
N LEU A 95 18.29 9.01 9.48
CA LEU A 95 17.69 7.78 8.96
C LEU A 95 18.70 6.61 8.97
N MET A 96 19.89 6.80 8.38
CA MET A 96 20.95 5.78 8.35
C MET A 96 21.41 5.39 9.75
N ASN A 97 21.63 6.38 10.63
CA ASN A 97 21.98 6.11 12.03
C ASN A 97 20.94 5.25 12.73
N ARG A 98 19.64 5.42 12.42
CA ARG A 98 18.57 4.58 12.98
C ARG A 98 18.56 3.18 12.38
N LEU A 99 18.78 3.04 11.08
CA LEU A 99 18.89 1.71 10.45
C LEU A 99 19.99 0.87 11.10
N GLU A 100 21.13 1.48 11.38
CA GLU A 100 22.31 0.80 11.92
C GLU A 100 22.23 0.57 13.43
N ASN A 101 21.76 1.58 14.19
CA ASN A 101 21.96 1.62 15.64
C ASN A 101 20.67 1.51 16.46
N ASP A 102 19.49 1.70 15.86
CA ASP A 102 18.21 1.54 16.56
C ASP A 102 17.77 0.07 16.50
N ALA A 103 17.54 -0.55 17.66
CA ALA A 103 17.08 -1.94 17.74
C ALA A 103 15.72 -2.17 17.08
N LYS A 104 14.87 -1.13 16.99
CA LYS A 104 13.61 -1.16 16.26
C LYS A 104 13.78 -0.79 14.79
N GLY A 105 14.83 -0.03 14.46
CA GLY A 105 15.13 0.46 13.12
C GLY A 105 14.18 1.56 12.64
N VAL A 106 13.81 1.49 11.37
CA VAL A 106 13.05 2.51 10.65
C VAL A 106 11.74 1.93 10.11
N ASN A 107 10.66 2.69 10.21
CA ASN A 107 9.36 2.34 9.65
C ASN A 107 9.26 2.72 8.17
N PHE A 108 9.43 1.77 7.25
CA PHE A 108 9.26 1.96 5.80
C PHE A 108 7.79 2.16 5.38
N GLY A 109 6.84 1.89 6.27
CA GLY A 109 5.43 2.22 6.11
C GLY A 109 5.09 3.68 6.42
N ASP A 110 6.02 4.44 7.01
CA ASP A 110 5.79 5.84 7.38
C ASP A 110 5.54 6.73 6.15
N VAL A 111 4.45 7.50 6.19
CA VAL A 111 4.02 8.35 5.06
C VAL A 111 5.08 9.41 4.73
N GLY A 112 5.74 9.98 5.75
CA GLY A 112 6.78 11.00 5.56
C GLY A 112 8.03 10.42 4.90
N LEU A 113 8.49 9.26 5.37
CA LEU A 113 9.63 8.57 4.78
C LEU A 113 9.34 8.14 3.33
N ARG A 114 8.14 7.60 3.06
CA ARG A 114 7.73 7.23 1.69
C ARG A 114 7.68 8.44 0.76
N ALA A 115 7.16 9.57 1.23
CA ALA A 115 7.16 10.81 0.46
C ALA A 115 8.59 11.29 0.16
N GLN A 116 9.51 11.14 1.12
CA GLN A 116 10.92 11.46 0.91
C GLN A 116 11.58 10.56 -0.15
N PHE A 117 11.32 9.26 -0.13
CA PHE A 117 11.79 8.35 -1.19
C PHE A 117 11.26 8.75 -2.57
N ALA A 118 9.98 9.11 -2.68
CA ALA A 118 9.40 9.56 -3.94
C ALA A 118 10.02 10.88 -4.47
N GLN A 119 10.47 11.78 -3.58
CA GLN A 119 11.19 12.99 -3.98
C GLN A 119 12.59 12.67 -4.54
N TRP A 120 13.27 11.66 -4.00
CA TRP A 120 14.58 11.24 -4.49
C TRP A 120 14.54 10.62 -5.89
N THR A 121 13.38 10.11 -6.33
CA THR A 121 13.14 9.73 -7.73
C THR A 121 13.18 10.92 -8.67
N GLN A 122 12.58 12.05 -8.28
CA GLN A 122 12.58 13.27 -9.09
C GLN A 122 13.99 13.89 -9.21
N ALA A 123 14.86 13.55 -8.26
CA ALA A 123 16.26 13.96 -8.24
C ALA A 123 17.21 12.91 -8.85
N ASP A 124 16.69 11.84 -9.47
CA ASP A 124 17.45 10.76 -10.12
C ASP A 124 18.47 10.06 -9.20
N VAL A 125 18.16 9.99 -7.90
CA VAL A 125 19.05 9.33 -6.91
C VAL A 125 18.88 7.81 -6.95
N PHE A 126 17.64 7.35 -7.03
CA PHE A 126 17.29 5.93 -7.14
C PHE A 126 16.76 5.65 -8.55
N THR A 127 17.09 4.47 -9.05
CA THR A 127 16.38 3.91 -10.21
C THR A 127 14.94 3.59 -9.82
N GLN A 128 14.04 3.53 -10.80
CA GLN A 128 12.65 3.16 -10.54
C GLN A 128 12.52 1.79 -9.87
N ALA A 129 13.33 0.81 -10.28
CA ALA A 129 13.29 -0.55 -9.72
C ALA A 129 13.71 -0.59 -8.23
N GLU A 130 14.72 0.19 -7.85
CA GLU A 130 15.13 0.29 -6.44
C GLU A 130 14.06 0.96 -5.59
N LEU A 131 13.45 2.03 -6.12
CA LEU A 131 12.37 2.73 -5.43
C LEU A 131 11.16 1.81 -5.24
N ASP A 132 10.73 1.13 -6.30
CA ASP A 132 9.60 0.21 -6.26
C ASP A 132 9.87 -0.91 -5.25
N ALA A 133 11.10 -1.44 -5.20
CA ALA A 133 11.48 -2.44 -4.21
C ALA A 133 11.32 -1.91 -2.77
N VAL A 134 11.87 -0.74 -2.45
CA VAL A 134 11.77 -0.13 -1.11
C VAL A 134 10.32 0.23 -0.77
N LEU A 135 9.59 0.82 -1.70
CA LEU A 135 8.21 1.24 -1.49
C LEU A 135 7.23 0.07 -1.42
N ASN A 136 7.60 -1.12 -1.90
CA ASN A 136 6.80 -2.33 -1.78
C ASN A 136 7.03 -3.12 -0.48
N LEU A 137 8.14 -2.90 0.23
CA LEU A 137 8.41 -3.56 1.52
C LEU A 137 7.25 -3.48 2.55
N PRO A 138 6.59 -2.33 2.76
CA PRO A 138 5.49 -2.24 3.72
C PRO A 138 4.14 -2.69 3.18
N MET A 139 4.06 -3.20 1.95
CA MET A 139 2.78 -3.60 1.36
C MET A 139 2.29 -4.90 2.00
N GLN A 140 1.13 -4.85 2.63
CA GLN A 140 0.50 -5.96 3.34
C GLN A 140 -0.87 -6.26 2.72
N PRO A 141 -1.39 -7.50 2.84
CA PRO A 141 -2.77 -7.80 2.46
C PRO A 141 -3.74 -6.84 3.14
N ALA A 142 -4.59 -6.20 2.35
CA ALA A 142 -5.59 -5.29 2.89
C ALA A 142 -6.64 -6.04 3.72
N PRO A 143 -7.24 -5.39 4.73
CA PRO A 143 -8.46 -5.92 5.36
C PRO A 143 -9.52 -6.21 4.28
N LYS A 144 -10.12 -7.41 4.35
CA LYS A 144 -11.12 -7.84 3.37
C LYS A 144 -12.35 -6.94 3.43
N ILE A 145 -12.79 -6.46 2.27
CA ILE A 145 -14.11 -5.87 2.08
C ILE A 145 -15.14 -7.01 2.11
N THR A 146 -16.20 -6.85 2.89
CA THR A 146 -17.28 -7.83 2.93
C THR A 146 -18.45 -7.40 2.02
N ALA A 147 -19.33 -8.34 1.67
CA ALA A 147 -20.60 -8.01 1.02
C ALA A 147 -21.42 -7.00 1.84
N ALA A 148 -21.35 -7.06 3.18
CA ALA A 148 -22.03 -6.10 4.05
C ALA A 148 -21.44 -4.67 3.90
N ASP A 149 -20.12 -4.56 3.76
CA ASP A 149 -19.47 -3.26 3.53
C ASP A 149 -19.87 -2.65 2.19
N VAL A 150 -19.92 -3.48 1.14
CA VAL A 150 -20.42 -3.07 -0.18
C VAL A 150 -21.87 -2.63 -0.09
N SER A 151 -22.72 -3.41 0.59
CA SER A 151 -24.14 -3.10 0.73
C SER A 151 -24.35 -1.73 1.38
N ARG A 152 -23.61 -1.46 2.46
CA ARG A 152 -23.64 -0.17 3.16
C ARG A 152 -23.07 0.96 2.33
N ALA A 153 -21.99 0.73 1.57
CA ALA A 153 -21.42 1.73 0.67
C ALA A 153 -22.38 2.12 -0.46
N VAL A 154 -23.02 1.14 -1.12
CA VAL A 154 -23.88 1.37 -2.30
C VAL A 154 -25.26 1.91 -1.94
N ARG A 155 -25.82 1.52 -0.79
CA ARG A 155 -27.23 1.83 -0.43
C ARG A 155 -27.40 2.68 0.82
N GLY A 156 -26.36 2.87 1.63
CA GLY A 156 -26.43 3.62 2.88
C GLY A 156 -27.25 2.93 3.99
N PRO A 157 -27.46 3.60 5.14
CA PRO A 157 -26.93 4.92 5.48
C PRO A 157 -25.41 4.89 5.74
N TRP A 158 -24.74 6.02 5.43
CA TRP A 158 -23.28 6.17 5.52
C TRP A 158 -22.80 6.72 6.87
N ASP A 159 -23.67 6.64 7.89
CA ASP A 159 -23.44 7.14 9.25
C ASP A 159 -22.14 6.62 9.86
#